data_AF-A0A1X1D3R6-F1
#
_entry.id   AF-A0A1X1D3R6-F1
#
_cell.length_a   1.000
_cell.length_b   1.000
_cell.length_c   1.000
_cell.angle_alpha   90.00
_cell.angle_beta   90.00
_cell.angle_gamma   90.00
#
_symmetry.space_group_name_H-M   'P 1'
#
loop_
_entity.id
_entity.type
_entity.pdbx_description
1 polymer ?
#
loop_
_entity_poly.entity_id
_entity_poly.type
_entity_poly.pdbx_seq_one_letter_code
_entity_poly.pdbx_strand_id
1 'polypeptide(L)'
;MDIASVKSLSRFYYSLLVSVRMFRKEGNNFTLKGRKRHISGWLNQAKNRKLFSRVVFQDIEWLMIQNQKLHPDVMERQLLKIYRTSRFICLTAGVRTFKYIMNE
;
A
#
# COMPACT_ATOMS: atom_id res chain seq x y z
N MET A 1 -4.93 2.17 -16.17
CA MET A 1 -4.69 1.13 -15.14
C MET A 1 -5.97 0.32 -15.01
N ASP A 2 -5.91 -0.99 -15.25
CA ASP A 2 -7.07 -1.87 -15.19
C ASP A 2 -7.44 -2.25 -13.73
N ILE A 3 -8.62 -2.86 -13.54
CA ILE A 3 -9.14 -3.22 -12.21
C ILE A 3 -8.23 -4.24 -11.48
N ALA A 4 -7.59 -5.17 -12.20
CA ALA A 4 -6.69 -6.14 -11.58
C ALA A 4 -5.43 -5.46 -11.06
N SER A 5 -4.87 -4.51 -11.82
CA SER A 5 -3.77 -3.66 -11.37
C SER A 5 -4.12 -2.86 -10.11
N VAL A 6 -5.31 -2.25 -10.06
CA VAL A 6 -5.77 -1.52 -8.86
C VAL A 6 -5.97 -2.45 -7.66
N LYS A 7 -6.48 -3.68 -7.87
CA LYS A 7 -6.60 -4.69 -6.81
C LYS A 7 -5.22 -5.08 -6.25
N SER A 8 -4.23 -5.28 -7.11
CA SER A 8 -2.85 -5.57 -6.70
C SER A 8 -2.25 -4.44 -5.89
N LEU A 9 -2.42 -3.19 -6.31
CA LEU A 9 -1.99 -2.01 -5.55
C LEU A 9 -2.70 -1.92 -4.20
N SER A 10 -4.02 -2.12 -4.17
CA SER A 10 -4.80 -2.06 -2.93
C SER A 10 -4.30 -3.07 -1.89
N ARG A 11 -4.02 -4.31 -2.31
CA ARG A 11 -3.43 -5.35 -1.46
C ARG A 11 -2.04 -4.96 -0.96
N PHE A 12 -1.19 -4.41 -1.83
CA PHE A 12 0.13 -3.92 -1.44
C PHE A 12 0.06 -2.83 -0.35
N TYR A 13 -0.71 -1.77 -0.59
CA TYR A 13 -0.83 -0.66 0.36
C TYR A 13 -1.46 -1.10 1.68
N TYR A 14 -2.43 -2.02 1.63
CA TYR A 14 -3.01 -2.60 2.83
C TYR A 14 -1.98 -3.38 3.65
N SER A 15 -1.22 -4.28 3.02
CA SER A 15 -0.20 -5.09 3.69
C SER A 15 0.89 -4.23 4.34
N LEU A 16 1.35 -3.19 3.65
CA LEU A 16 2.32 -2.25 4.23
C LEU A 16 1.73 -1.48 5.42
N LEU A 17 0.49 -0.97 5.29
CA LEU A 17 -0.17 -0.26 6.38
C LEU A 17 -0.34 -1.13 7.63
N VAL A 18 -0.72 -2.40 7.45
CA VAL A 18 -0.84 -3.37 8.54
C VAL A 18 0.52 -3.59 9.20
N SER A 19 1.57 -3.81 8.41
CA SER A 19 2.95 -3.95 8.91
C SER A 19 3.41 -2.76 9.75
N VAL A 20 3.15 -1.52 9.28
CA VAL A 20 3.48 -0.30 10.03
C VAL A 20 2.72 -0.21 11.36
N ARG A 21 1.43 -0.57 11.36
CA ARG A 21 0.60 -0.54 12.57
C ARG A 21 0.98 -1.62 13.57
N MET A 22 1.33 -2.82 13.10
CA MET A 22 1.82 -3.92 13.95
C MET A 22 3.14 -3.51 14.63
N PHE A 23 4.09 -3.00 13.85
CA PHE A 23 5.36 -2.50 14.39
C PHE A 23 5.16 -1.42 15.46
N ARG A 24 4.20 -0.51 15.27
CA ARG A 24 3.86 0.50 16.28
C ARG A 24 3.25 -0.10 17.55
N LYS A 25 2.42 -1.13 17.43
CA LYS A 25 1.78 -1.81 18.57
C LYS A 25 2.76 -2.62 19.40
N GLU A 26 3.77 -3.21 18.77
CA GLU A 26 4.79 -4.02 19.45
C GLU A 26 5.76 -3.19 20.30
N GLY A 27 5.66 -1.85 20.30
CA GLY A 27 6.53 -0.97 21.07
C GLY A 27 7.99 -0.95 20.58
N ASN A 28 8.31 -1.73 19.54
CA ASN A 28 9.62 -1.80 18.93
C ASN A 28 9.95 -0.45 18.26
N ASN A 29 10.87 0.30 18.88
CA ASN A 29 11.46 1.54 18.34
C ASN A 29 10.45 2.64 17.97
N PHE A 30 9.92 3.35 19.00
CA PHE A 30 9.23 4.64 18.83
C PHE A 30 10.07 5.73 18.16
N THR A 31 11.37 5.50 17.96
CA THR A 31 12.25 6.45 17.28
C THR A 31 11.87 6.59 15.82
N LEU A 32 11.93 7.83 15.33
CA LEU A 32 11.72 8.17 13.92
C LEU A 32 12.60 7.31 12.99
N LYS A 33 13.85 7.08 13.38
CA LYS A 33 14.82 6.24 12.64
C LYS A 33 14.37 4.78 12.56
N GLY A 34 13.86 4.22 13.66
CA GLY A 34 13.36 2.84 13.70
C GLY A 34 12.18 2.64 12.76
N ARG A 35 11.20 3.55 12.82
CA ARG A 35 10.02 3.50 11.93
C ARG A 35 10.39 3.64 10.46
N LYS A 36 11.30 4.55 10.11
CA LYS A 36 11.79 4.68 8.73
C LYS A 36 12.52 3.42 8.28
N ARG A 37 13.38 2.85 9.13
CA ARG A 37 14.10 1.61 8.83
C ARG A 37 13.15 0.43 8.61
N HIS A 38 12.10 0.31 9.43
CA HIS A 38 11.07 -0.72 9.26
C HIS A 38 10.41 -0.63 7.89
N ILE A 39 9.93 0.56 7.50
CA ILE A 39 9.29 0.78 6.20
C ILE A 39 10.25 0.43 5.05
N SER A 40 11.48 0.94 5.07
CA SER A 40 12.48 0.64 4.04
C SER A 40 12.85 -0.83 3.99
N GLY A 41 13.00 -1.50 5.14
CA GLY A 41 13.26 -2.93 5.22
C GLY A 41 12.13 -3.75 4.61
N TRP A 42 10.89 -3.42 4.95
CA TRP A 42 9.71 -4.08 4.41
C TRP A 42 9.60 -3.90 2.88
N LEU A 43 9.80 -2.67 2.38
CA LEU A 43 9.76 -2.36 0.95
C LEU A 43 10.85 -3.12 0.17
N ASN A 44 12.07 -3.18 0.70
CA ASN A 44 13.16 -3.96 0.11
C ASN A 44 12.83 -5.46 0.05
N GLN A 45 12.29 -6.02 1.14
CA GLN A 45 11.88 -7.42 1.17
C GLN A 45 10.76 -7.70 0.16
N ALA A 46 9.76 -6.82 0.06
CA ALA A 46 8.67 -6.95 -0.89
C ALA A 46 9.17 -6.97 -2.35
N LYS A 47 10.13 -6.09 -2.69
CA LYS A 47 10.77 -6.04 -4.01
C LYS A 47 11.62 -7.30 -4.28
N ASN A 48 12.53 -7.63 -3.37
CA ASN A 48 13.50 -8.72 -3.56
C ASN A 48 12.82 -10.09 -3.65
N ARG A 49 11.79 -10.31 -2.84
CA ARG A 49 11.00 -11.56 -2.84
C ARG A 49 9.90 -11.57 -3.90
N LYS A 50 9.75 -10.51 -4.69
CA LYS A 50 8.71 -10.36 -5.72
C LYS A 50 7.30 -10.69 -5.18
N LEU A 51 6.99 -10.22 -3.96
CA LEU A 51 5.72 -10.55 -3.27
C LEU A 51 4.48 -9.99 -3.98
N PHE A 52 4.68 -9.00 -4.85
CA PHE A 52 3.63 -8.32 -5.58
C PHE A 52 3.94 -8.27 -7.07
N SER A 53 2.89 -8.13 -7.87
CA SER A 53 2.99 -7.97 -9.33
C SER A 53 3.82 -6.74 -9.71
N ARG A 54 4.46 -6.78 -10.88
CA ARG A 54 5.36 -5.72 -11.38
C ARG A 54 4.76 -4.31 -11.37
N VAL A 55 3.44 -4.17 -11.49
CA VAL A 55 2.73 -2.86 -11.39
C VAL A 55 2.98 -2.13 -10.06
N VAL A 56 3.30 -2.86 -8.99
CA VAL A 56 3.57 -2.30 -7.65
C VAL A 56 5.02 -1.80 -7.52
N PHE A 57 5.92 -2.16 -8.44
CA PHE A 57 7.35 -1.84 -8.28
C PHE A 57 7.61 -0.34 -8.37
N GLN A 58 6.84 0.38 -9.19
CA GLN A 58 6.91 1.84 -9.27
C GLN A 58 6.52 2.48 -7.93
N ASP A 59 5.45 2.00 -7.31
CA ASP A 59 5.02 2.45 -5.98
C ASP A 59 6.05 2.14 -4.89
N ILE A 60 6.72 0.98 -4.95
CA ILE A 60 7.81 0.66 -4.02
C ILE A 60 8.94 1.69 -4.13
N GLU A 61 9.39 2.02 -5.34
CA GLU A 61 10.45 3.00 -5.56
C GLU A 61 10.04 4.40 -5.13
N TRP A 62 8.80 4.80 -5.45
CA TRP A 62 8.24 6.07 -4.99
C TRP A 62 8.18 6.14 -3.46
N LEU A 63 7.68 5.08 -2.79
CA LEU A 63 7.60 5.02 -1.32
C LEU A 63 8.96 5.04 -0.65
N MET A 64 10.00 4.46 -1.26
CA MET A 64 11.37 4.56 -0.75
C MET A 64 11.84 6.02 -0.69
N ILE A 65 11.57 6.80 -1.74
CA ILE A 65 11.89 8.23 -1.78
C ILE A 65 11.06 9.00 -0.75
N GLN A 66 9.74 8.73 -0.68
CA GLN A 66 8.86 9.41 0.28
C GLN A 66 9.25 9.10 1.73
N ASN A 67 9.65 7.86 2.05
CA ASN A 67 10.05 7.48 3.40
C ASN A 67 11.28 8.27 3.90
N GLN A 68 12.17 8.69 3.01
CA GLN A 68 13.29 9.55 3.36
C GLN A 68 12.81 10.96 3.72
N LYS A 69 11.87 11.51 2.95
CA LYS A 69 11.39 12.90 3.05
C LYS A 69 10.36 13.11 4.15
N LEU A 70 9.40 12.20 4.29
CA LEU A 70 8.23 12.39 5.14
C LEU A 70 8.47 11.96 6.58
N HIS A 71 7.74 12.60 7.49
CA HIS A 71 7.59 12.08 8.85
C HIS A 71 6.81 10.76 8.82
N PRO A 72 7.16 9.74 9.63
CA PRO A 72 6.48 8.44 9.62
C PRO A 72 4.95 8.51 9.81
N ASP A 73 4.45 9.46 10.59
CA ASP A 73 2.99 9.65 10.76
C ASP A 73 2.31 10.21 9.52
N VAL A 74 2.99 11.10 8.79
CA VAL A 74 2.50 11.62 7.51
C VAL A 74 2.48 10.50 6.48
N MET A 75 3.54 9.68 6.46
CA MET A 75 3.63 8.50 5.61
C MET A 75 2.50 7.52 5.89
N GLU A 76 2.24 7.17 7.16
CA GLU A 76 1.13 6.28 7.54
C GLU A 76 -0.23 6.82 7.09
N ARG A 77 -0.47 8.13 7.25
CA ARG A 77 -1.71 8.77 6.76
C ARG A 77 -1.84 8.70 5.23
N GLN A 78 -0.74 8.90 4.49
CA GLN A 78 -0.76 8.77 3.03
C GLN A 78 -1.03 7.33 2.59
N LEU A 79 -0.39 6.34 3.22
CA LEU A 79 -0.66 4.92 2.96
C LEU A 79 -2.14 4.59 3.17
N LEU A 80 -2.73 5.06 4.28
CA LEU A 80 -4.16 4.89 4.56
C LEU A 80 -5.04 5.55 3.49
N LYS A 81 -4.69 6.76 3.05
CA LYS A 81 -5.43 7.48 2.00
C LYS A 81 -5.42 6.68 0.69
N ILE A 82 -4.25 6.24 0.23
CA ILE A 82 -4.11 5.48 -1.02
C ILE A 82 -4.85 4.14 -0.94
N TYR A 83 -4.74 3.44 0.19
CA TYR A 83 -5.49 2.22 0.43
C TYR A 83 -7.01 2.44 0.33
N ARG A 84 -7.54 3.48 0.98
CA ARG A 84 -8.98 3.80 0.93
C ARG A 84 -9.43 4.14 -0.48
N THR A 85 -8.66 4.97 -1.21
CA THR A 85 -8.99 5.35 -2.59
C THR A 85 -8.96 4.14 -3.52
N SER A 86 -7.91 3.33 -3.49
CA SER A 86 -7.81 2.12 -4.32
C SER A 86 -8.93 1.12 -4.00
N ARG A 87 -9.26 0.93 -2.72
CA ARG A 87 -10.39 0.08 -2.30
C ARG A 87 -11.73 0.62 -2.81
N PHE A 88 -11.95 1.92 -2.73
CA PHE A 88 -13.17 2.54 -3.27
C PHE A 88 -13.30 2.29 -4.77
N ILE A 89 -12.23 2.48 -5.54
CA ILE A 89 -12.20 2.19 -6.99
C ILE A 89 -12.50 0.71 -7.25
N CYS A 90 -11.91 -0.22 -6.51
CA CYS A 90 -12.20 -1.65 -6.67
C CYS A 90 -13.68 -1.99 -6.43
N LEU A 91 -14.30 -1.34 -5.44
CA LEU A 91 -15.72 -1.55 -5.11
C LEU A 91 -16.64 -0.95 -6.18
N THR A 92 -16.39 0.28 -6.60
CA THR A 92 -17.26 0.99 -7.57
C THR A 92 -17.07 0.51 -9.00
N ALA A 93 -15.88 0.06 -9.38
CA ALA A 93 -15.66 -0.56 -10.67
C ALA A 93 -16.47 -1.87 -10.83
N GLY A 94 -16.72 -2.59 -9.73
CA GLY A 94 -17.60 -3.78 -9.71
C GLY A 94 -19.10 -3.45 -9.81
N VAL A 95 -19.52 -2.22 -9.48
CA VAL A 95 -20.92 -1.78 -9.60
C VAL A 95 -21.32 -1.59 -11.08
N ARG A 96 -20.37 -1.26 -11.97
CA ARG A 96 -20.65 -1.14 -13.41
C ARG A 96 -20.78 -2.51 -14.11
N THR A 97 -20.05 -3.53 -13.68
CA THR A 97 -20.15 -4.88 -14.26
C THR A 97 -21.46 -5.58 -13.87
N PHE A 98 -21.97 -5.35 -12.67
CA PHE A 98 -23.24 -5.95 -12.23
C PHE A 98 -24.46 -5.42 -13.02
N LYS A 99 -24.41 -4.17 -13.50
CA LYS A 99 -25.47 -3.58 -14.34
C LYS A 99 -25.47 -4.08 -15.78
N TYR A 100 -24.36 -4.63 -16.28
CA TYR A 100 -24.27 -5.17 -17.63
C TYR A 100 -24.70 -6.64 -17.73
N ILE A 101 -24.68 -7.39 -16.61
CA ILE A 101 -25.05 -8.83 -16.59
C ILE A 101 -26.57 -9.03 -16.37
N MET A 102 -27.30 -7.97 -16.01
CA MET A 102 -28.75 -8.04 -15.72
C MET A 102 -29.63 -7.54 -16.89
N ASN A 103 -29.05 -7.30 -18.07
CA ASN A 103 -29.75 -6.79 -19.27
C ASN A 103 -29.47 -7.67 -20.51
N GLU A 104 -29.46 -9.00 -20.35
CA GLU A 104 -29.64 -9.99 -21.42
C GLU A 104 -30.85 -10.87 -21.05
#